data_AF-A0AAV8Z1V9-F1
#
_entry.id   AF-A0AAV8Z1V9-F1
#
_cell.length_a   1.000
_cell.length_b   1.000
_cell.length_c   1.000
_cell.angle_alpha   90.00
_cell.angle_beta   90.00
_cell.angle_gamma   90.00
#
_symmetry.space_group_name_H-M   'P 1'
#
loop_
_entity.id
_entity.type
_entity.pdbx_description
1 polymer ?
#
loop_
_entity_poly.entity_id
_entity_poly.type
_entity_poly.pdbx_seq_one_letter_code
_entity_poly.pdbx_strand_id
1 'polypeptide(L)'
;MIENYKDFTADRSHILCIPCNGRYTRGYHIEIKHFLPLFQAVEQDRHVLRRKLTSKESELDARIIELQNDLSELTAKLAAKENLLKQWEREKGNLVLELNAQNSRLTSQLKEAAAKEQQLQLQLESYKEQLTLGKSNLQEHMSSVDGLRDELDLVAEKNRELERRLHMAAAERDSMASALEEASDRILLLERHAQGAGHALPAEPEGVQPAAGEAVHRGEAKRRCHHSHPGEHRSLLSEMDISEPSLSQECMSVYRQLRSLVAQLKSHSDDDSGLHSDCSTTSLDDSSRFSPGLLSEVAQELVSLVLDTDVVRLMDRLEQARREIQERDEELTRRAEKIMELSSKASVCEVELAAALEERDRARHDATDTSLAQDEVVLKAREDRDAAVQRRTKVEVELAKTRVELMQANSQLIESIQQKVDLSQQLEQWQMDMQELLDEQLRNKLSTQELKMRKITNDAPVALPRRRLLSFFQR
;
A
#
# COMPACT_ATOMS: atom_id res chain seq x y z
N MET A 1 -77.94 -85.93 -73.72
CA MET A 1 -79.29 -85.39 -74.03
C MET A 1 -79.09 -83.89 -74.23
N ILE A 2 -79.15 -83.32 -75.41
CA ILE A 2 -79.97 -83.60 -76.61
C ILE A 2 -79.03 -83.70 -77.84
N GLU A 3 -78.91 -84.91 -78.39
CA GLU A 3 -79.23 -85.32 -79.78
C GLU A 3 -78.07 -85.12 -80.77
N ASN A 4 -77.34 -86.20 -81.05
CA ASN A 4 -77.53 -87.10 -82.19
C ASN A 4 -76.93 -86.50 -83.47
N TYR A 5 -75.90 -87.15 -84.02
CA TYR A 5 -75.93 -87.70 -85.37
C TYR A 5 -74.70 -88.58 -85.63
N LYS A 6 -75.01 -89.86 -85.90
CA LYS A 6 -74.39 -90.75 -86.89
C LYS A 6 -73.02 -91.38 -86.61
N ASP A 7 -73.13 -92.68 -86.34
CA ASP A 7 -72.20 -93.72 -86.75
C ASP A 7 -71.65 -93.50 -88.17
N PHE A 8 -70.32 -93.52 -88.29
CA PHE A 8 -69.67 -93.98 -89.51
C PHE A 8 -68.47 -94.85 -89.14
N THR A 9 -68.46 -96.01 -89.78
CA THR A 9 -67.61 -97.16 -89.55
C THR A 9 -66.14 -96.91 -89.85
N ALA A 10 -65.29 -97.37 -88.91
CA ALA A 10 -64.00 -98.01 -89.08
C ALA A 10 -63.09 -97.52 -90.23
N ASP A 11 -62.03 -96.80 -89.85
CA ASP A 11 -60.77 -96.87 -90.57
C ASP A 11 -59.66 -97.39 -89.66
N ARG A 12 -59.15 -98.57 -90.03
CA ARG A 12 -58.38 -99.51 -89.21
C ARG A 12 -56.87 -99.25 -89.33
N SER A 13 -56.48 -98.00 -89.56
CA SER A 13 -55.09 -97.53 -89.73
C SER A 13 -54.51 -96.87 -88.46
N HIS A 14 -55.34 -96.58 -87.45
CA HIS A 14 -54.88 -96.01 -86.16
C HIS A 14 -54.23 -97.04 -85.21
N ILE A 15 -54.40 -98.35 -85.43
CA ILE A 15 -54.05 -99.38 -84.44
C ILE A 15 -52.54 -99.64 -84.32
N LEU A 16 -51.74 -99.30 -85.34
CA LEU A 16 -50.27 -99.41 -85.27
C LEU A 16 -49.58 -98.18 -84.63
N CYS A 17 -50.29 -97.05 -84.47
CA CYS A 17 -49.80 -95.91 -83.69
C CYS A 17 -50.10 -96.03 -82.19
N ILE A 18 -51.12 -96.79 -81.77
CA ILE A 18 -51.52 -96.92 -80.35
C ILE A 18 -50.43 -97.55 -79.46
N PRO A 19 -49.68 -98.59 -79.86
CA PRO A 19 -48.62 -99.16 -79.01
C PRO A 19 -47.40 -98.26 -78.91
N CYS A 20 -47.07 -97.53 -79.98
CA CYS A 20 -46.02 -96.51 -79.96
C CYS A 20 -46.45 -95.35 -79.06
N ASN A 21 -47.64 -94.78 -79.28
CA ASN A 21 -48.22 -93.70 -78.48
C ASN A 21 -48.43 -94.12 -77.00
N GLY A 22 -48.73 -95.39 -76.74
CA GLY A 22 -48.82 -96.01 -75.41
C GLY A 22 -47.48 -96.16 -74.68
N ARG A 23 -46.40 -96.44 -75.40
CA ARG A 23 -45.03 -96.44 -74.83
C ARG A 23 -44.52 -95.02 -74.57
N TYR A 24 -44.79 -94.08 -75.49
CA TYR A 24 -44.50 -92.66 -75.28
C TYR A 24 -45.25 -92.12 -74.05
N THR A 25 -46.56 -92.38 -73.92
CA THR A 25 -47.35 -91.96 -72.74
C THR A 25 -46.89 -92.59 -71.43
N ARG A 26 -46.46 -93.86 -71.41
CA ARG A 26 -45.84 -94.46 -70.22
C ARG A 26 -44.48 -93.84 -69.88
N GLY A 27 -43.66 -93.53 -70.88
CA GLY A 27 -42.41 -92.78 -70.72
C GLY A 27 -42.65 -91.42 -70.07
N TYR A 28 -43.57 -90.63 -70.63
CA TYR A 28 -44.00 -89.35 -70.06
C TYR A 28 -44.55 -89.51 -68.64
N HIS A 29 -45.28 -90.59 -68.33
CA HIS A 29 -45.81 -90.80 -66.98
C HIS A 29 -44.73 -91.12 -65.94
N ILE A 30 -43.69 -91.87 -66.32
CA ILE A 30 -42.54 -92.15 -65.45
C ILE A 30 -41.72 -90.86 -65.23
N GLU A 31 -41.50 -90.09 -66.30
CA GLU A 31 -40.85 -88.79 -66.21
C GLU A 31 -41.63 -87.85 -65.28
N ILE A 32 -42.94 -87.72 -65.45
CA ILE A 32 -43.80 -86.90 -64.57
C ILE A 32 -43.70 -87.39 -63.11
N LYS A 33 -43.73 -88.70 -62.86
CA LYS A 33 -43.63 -89.26 -61.50
C LYS A 33 -42.27 -88.99 -60.85
N HIS A 34 -41.21 -88.87 -61.64
CA HIS A 34 -39.89 -88.47 -61.16
C HIS A 34 -39.77 -86.95 -60.96
N PHE A 35 -40.34 -86.13 -61.85
CA PHE A 35 -40.27 -84.66 -61.76
C PHE A 35 -41.19 -84.06 -60.68
N LEU A 36 -42.32 -84.70 -60.35
CA LEU A 36 -43.30 -84.14 -59.40
C LEU A 36 -42.72 -83.90 -57.98
N PRO A 37 -41.97 -84.85 -57.35
CA PRO A 37 -41.36 -84.62 -56.05
C PRO A 37 -40.24 -83.57 -56.08
N LEU A 38 -39.47 -83.51 -57.17
CA LEU A 38 -38.45 -82.47 -57.40
C LEU A 38 -39.09 -81.09 -57.49
N PHE A 39 -40.19 -80.97 -58.23
CA PHE A 39 -40.97 -79.73 -58.32
C PHE A 39 -41.52 -79.33 -56.94
N GLN A 40 -42.09 -80.27 -56.19
CA GLN A 40 -42.59 -80.01 -54.84
C GLN A 40 -41.48 -79.59 -53.87
N ALA A 41 -40.30 -80.19 -53.93
CA ALA A 41 -39.14 -79.79 -53.12
C ALA A 41 -38.68 -78.37 -53.45
N VAL A 42 -38.57 -78.02 -54.74
CA VAL A 42 -38.23 -76.65 -55.18
C VAL A 42 -39.29 -75.65 -54.72
N GLU A 43 -40.57 -76.00 -54.77
CA GLU A 43 -41.65 -75.13 -54.26
C GLU A 43 -41.54 -74.94 -52.75
N GLN A 44 -41.29 -76.00 -51.98
CA GLN A 44 -41.07 -75.91 -50.54
C GLN A 44 -39.86 -75.03 -50.21
N ASP A 45 -38.73 -75.25 -50.88
CA ASP A 45 -37.52 -74.44 -50.71
C ASP A 45 -37.79 -72.97 -51.05
N ARG A 46 -38.53 -72.69 -52.13
CA ARG A 46 -38.97 -71.33 -52.47
C ARG A 46 -39.80 -70.71 -51.35
N HIS A 47 -40.76 -71.44 -50.77
CA HIS A 47 -41.59 -70.94 -49.67
C HIS A 47 -40.76 -70.69 -48.40
N VAL A 48 -39.81 -71.58 -48.07
CA VAL A 48 -38.91 -71.41 -46.93
C VAL A 48 -37.99 -70.21 -47.13
N LEU A 49 -37.39 -70.06 -48.32
CA LEU A 49 -36.53 -68.92 -48.65
C LEU A 49 -37.29 -67.60 -48.59
N ARG A 50 -38.53 -67.54 -49.09
CA ARG A 50 -39.38 -66.35 -48.95
C ARG A 50 -39.61 -65.99 -47.49
N ARG A 51 -39.95 -66.97 -46.63
CA ARG A 51 -40.14 -66.71 -45.19
C ARG A 51 -38.86 -66.24 -44.50
N LYS A 52 -37.71 -66.84 -44.85
CA LYS A 52 -36.41 -66.43 -44.31
C LYS A 52 -36.05 -65.00 -44.75
N LEU A 53 -36.32 -64.66 -46.00
CA LEU A 53 -36.13 -63.30 -46.52
C LEU A 53 -37.01 -62.31 -45.76
N THR A 54 -38.31 -62.58 -45.61
CA THR A 54 -39.22 -61.68 -44.87
C THR A 54 -38.85 -61.55 -43.39
N SER A 55 -38.36 -62.63 -42.76
CA SER A 55 -37.85 -62.57 -41.37
C SER A 55 -36.65 -61.63 -41.28
N LYS A 56 -35.70 -61.77 -42.20
CA LYS A 56 -34.50 -60.92 -42.23
C LYS A 56 -34.82 -59.47 -42.59
N GLU A 57 -35.75 -59.24 -43.49
CA GLU A 57 -36.28 -57.89 -43.78
C GLU A 57 -36.87 -57.27 -42.51
N SER A 58 -37.73 -57.98 -41.79
CA SER A 58 -38.32 -57.47 -40.54
C SER A 58 -37.30 -57.20 -39.42
N GLU A 59 -36.25 -58.03 -39.31
CA GLU A 59 -35.15 -57.81 -38.36
C GLU A 59 -34.33 -56.56 -38.74
N LEU A 60 -34.07 -56.35 -40.03
CA LEU A 60 -33.38 -55.16 -40.52
C LEU A 60 -34.24 -53.90 -40.34
N ASP A 61 -35.53 -53.96 -40.62
CA ASP A 61 -36.46 -52.85 -40.39
C ASP A 61 -36.53 -52.47 -38.91
N ALA A 62 -36.61 -53.45 -38.01
CA ALA A 62 -36.55 -53.22 -36.57
C ALA A 62 -35.23 -52.53 -36.18
N ARG A 63 -34.11 -53.00 -36.72
CA ARG A 63 -32.80 -52.40 -36.45
C ARG A 63 -32.67 -50.98 -37.00
N ILE A 64 -33.26 -50.70 -38.16
CA ILE A 64 -33.32 -49.35 -38.74
C ILE A 64 -34.11 -48.43 -37.81
N ILE A 65 -35.26 -48.86 -37.30
CA ILE A 65 -36.08 -48.06 -36.38
C ILE A 65 -35.35 -47.79 -35.07
N GLU A 66 -34.67 -48.78 -34.49
CA GLU A 66 -33.83 -48.59 -33.29
C GLU A 66 -32.77 -47.51 -33.52
N LEU A 67 -32.00 -47.62 -34.61
CA LEU A 67 -30.97 -46.65 -34.94
C LEU A 67 -31.54 -45.26 -35.25
N GLN A 68 -32.72 -45.18 -35.89
CA GLN A 68 -33.42 -43.92 -36.12
C GLN A 68 -33.83 -43.27 -34.79
N ASN A 69 -34.32 -44.05 -33.84
CA ASN A 69 -34.66 -43.56 -32.50
C ASN A 69 -33.40 -43.09 -31.76
N ASP A 70 -32.31 -43.86 -31.78
CA ASP A 70 -31.04 -43.48 -31.18
C ASP A 70 -30.50 -42.16 -31.77
N LEU A 71 -30.55 -42.02 -33.10
CA LEU A 71 -30.16 -40.77 -33.78
C LEU A 71 -31.06 -39.61 -33.36
N SER A 72 -32.37 -39.81 -33.25
CA SER A 72 -33.31 -38.77 -32.80
C SER A 72 -33.06 -38.36 -31.34
N GLU A 73 -32.72 -39.30 -30.47
CA GLU A 73 -32.43 -39.04 -29.06
C GLU A 73 -31.09 -38.30 -28.91
N LEU A 74 -30.06 -38.74 -29.64
CA LEU A 74 -28.74 -38.10 -29.62
C LEU A 74 -28.80 -36.68 -30.18
N THR A 75 -29.55 -36.46 -31.26
CA THR A 75 -29.74 -35.11 -31.82
C THR A 75 -30.51 -34.19 -30.86
N ALA A 76 -31.55 -34.70 -30.18
CA ALA A 76 -32.25 -33.94 -29.14
C ALA A 76 -31.35 -33.61 -27.94
N LYS A 77 -30.55 -34.57 -27.46
CA LYS A 77 -29.57 -34.36 -26.39
C LYS A 77 -28.50 -33.33 -26.78
N LEU A 78 -28.00 -33.39 -28.01
CA LEU A 78 -27.04 -32.43 -28.55
C LEU A 78 -27.65 -31.01 -28.54
N ALA A 79 -28.85 -30.84 -29.09
CA ALA A 79 -29.54 -29.56 -29.13
C ALA A 79 -29.81 -28.99 -27.72
N ALA A 80 -30.18 -29.84 -26.76
CA ALA A 80 -30.34 -29.43 -25.36
C ALA A 80 -29.03 -28.93 -24.74
N LYS A 81 -27.92 -29.63 -24.99
CA LYS A 81 -26.58 -29.22 -24.52
C LYS A 81 -26.13 -27.91 -25.17
N GLU A 82 -26.34 -27.74 -26.47
CA GLU A 82 -26.03 -26.49 -27.17
C GLU A 82 -26.83 -25.30 -26.61
N ASN A 83 -28.11 -25.50 -26.29
CA ASN A 83 -28.94 -24.45 -25.69
C ASN A 83 -28.47 -24.09 -24.28
N LEU A 84 -28.12 -25.08 -23.47
CA LEU A 84 -27.53 -24.85 -22.15
C LEU A 84 -26.21 -24.08 -22.27
N LEU A 85 -25.31 -24.48 -23.18
CA LEU A 85 -24.06 -23.76 -23.40
C LEU A 85 -24.30 -22.30 -23.81
N LYS A 86 -25.24 -22.05 -24.72
CA LYS A 86 -25.63 -20.68 -25.10
C LYS A 86 -26.21 -19.90 -23.92
N GLN A 87 -26.96 -20.54 -23.02
CA GLN A 87 -27.46 -19.90 -21.79
C GLN A 87 -26.30 -19.53 -20.86
N TRP A 88 -25.41 -20.48 -20.57
CA TRP A 88 -24.20 -20.25 -19.76
C TRP A 88 -23.30 -19.16 -20.34
N GLU A 89 -23.13 -19.10 -21.66
CA GLU A 89 -22.37 -18.04 -22.33
C GLU A 89 -23.01 -16.67 -22.16
N ARG A 90 -24.35 -16.57 -22.23
CA ARG A 90 -25.08 -15.32 -21.96
C ARG A 90 -24.94 -14.90 -20.51
N GLU A 91 -25.13 -15.82 -19.57
CA GLU A 91 -25.00 -15.55 -18.13
C GLU A 91 -23.58 -15.12 -17.78
N LYS A 92 -22.57 -15.80 -18.31
CA LYS A 92 -21.17 -15.41 -18.20
C LYS A 92 -20.93 -14.02 -18.79
N GLY A 93 -21.48 -13.73 -19.97
CA GLY A 93 -21.41 -12.42 -20.61
C GLY A 93 -22.01 -11.32 -19.73
N ASN A 94 -23.19 -11.55 -19.16
CA ASN A 94 -23.86 -10.62 -18.25
C ASN A 94 -23.02 -10.36 -16.99
N LEU A 95 -22.49 -11.41 -16.35
CA LEU A 95 -21.65 -11.28 -15.17
C LEU A 95 -20.37 -10.48 -15.48
N VAL A 96 -19.75 -10.70 -16.63
CA VAL A 96 -18.58 -9.92 -17.07
C VAL A 96 -18.95 -8.45 -17.28
N LEU A 97 -20.11 -8.15 -17.87
CA LEU A 97 -20.58 -6.77 -18.04
C LEU A 97 -20.85 -6.08 -16.70
N GLU A 98 -21.49 -6.77 -15.75
CA GLU A 98 -21.75 -6.26 -14.41
C GLU A 98 -20.45 -5.98 -13.65
N LEU A 99 -19.51 -6.93 -13.65
CA LEU A 99 -18.19 -6.75 -13.03
C LEU A 99 -17.42 -5.60 -13.68
N ASN A 100 -17.48 -5.46 -15.01
CA ASN A 100 -16.81 -4.37 -15.72
C ASN A 100 -17.45 -3.00 -15.39
N ALA A 101 -18.77 -2.94 -15.27
CA ALA A 101 -19.49 -1.73 -14.85
C ALA A 101 -19.15 -1.34 -13.40
N GLN A 102 -19.08 -2.33 -12.50
CA GLN A 102 -18.65 -2.11 -11.11
C GLN A 102 -17.21 -1.60 -11.05
N ASN A 103 -16.28 -2.23 -11.78
CA ASN A 103 -14.89 -1.80 -11.85
C ASN A 103 -14.75 -0.37 -12.40
N SER A 104 -15.53 -0.02 -13.44
CA SER A 104 -15.56 1.34 -13.98
C SER A 104 -16.06 2.35 -12.94
N ARG A 105 -17.14 2.02 -12.22
CA ARG A 105 -17.69 2.87 -11.15
C ARG A 105 -16.70 3.07 -10.00
N LEU A 106 -16.10 1.99 -9.50
CA LEU A 106 -15.09 2.05 -8.44
C LEU A 106 -13.87 2.87 -8.88
N THR A 107 -13.44 2.70 -10.13
CA THR A 107 -12.34 3.50 -10.70
C THR A 107 -12.69 4.99 -10.74
N SER A 108 -13.93 5.35 -11.11
CA SER A 108 -14.39 6.74 -11.07
C SER A 108 -14.38 7.29 -9.65
N GLN A 109 -14.89 6.53 -8.69
CA GLN A 109 -14.92 6.93 -7.28
C GLN A 109 -13.50 7.12 -6.71
N LEU A 110 -12.55 6.24 -7.07
CA LEU A 110 -11.15 6.38 -6.69
C LEU A 110 -10.52 7.64 -7.29
N LYS A 111 -10.81 7.96 -8.56
CA LYS A 111 -10.34 9.19 -9.20
C LYS A 111 -10.92 10.44 -8.53
N GLU A 112 -12.20 10.43 -8.19
CA GLU A 112 -12.85 11.54 -7.47
C GLU A 112 -12.27 11.72 -6.06
N ALA A 113 -12.02 10.62 -5.33
CA ALA A 113 -11.39 10.66 -4.02
C ALA A 113 -9.96 11.20 -4.11
N ALA A 114 -9.17 10.74 -5.08
CA ALA A 114 -7.82 11.23 -5.33
C ALA A 114 -7.80 12.73 -5.69
N ALA A 115 -8.76 13.20 -6.50
CA ALA A 115 -8.88 14.63 -6.83
C ALA A 115 -9.21 15.48 -5.60
N LYS A 116 -10.11 14.99 -4.72
CA LYS A 116 -10.42 15.66 -3.44
C LYS A 116 -9.21 15.68 -2.50
N GLU A 117 -8.46 14.58 -2.43
CA GLU A 117 -7.23 14.50 -1.65
C GLU A 117 -6.19 15.51 -2.14
N GLN A 118 -5.97 15.59 -3.46
CA GLN A 118 -5.08 16.60 -4.07
C GLN A 118 -5.55 18.02 -3.74
N GLN A 119 -6.86 18.30 -3.81
CA GLN A 119 -7.39 19.61 -3.43
C GLN A 119 -7.12 19.95 -1.96
N LEU A 120 -7.32 18.99 -1.04
CA LEU A 120 -7.02 19.18 0.38
C LEU A 120 -5.51 19.34 0.63
N GLN A 121 -4.66 18.63 -0.11
CA GLN A 121 -3.21 18.80 -0.04
C GLN A 121 -2.79 20.22 -0.43
N LEU A 122 -3.31 20.75 -1.54
CA LEU A 122 -3.04 22.14 -1.96
C LEU A 122 -3.53 23.16 -0.92
N GLN A 123 -4.68 22.93 -0.29
CA GLN A 123 -5.16 23.77 0.80
C GLN A 123 -4.22 23.72 2.01
N LEU A 124 -3.77 22.53 2.40
CA LEU A 124 -2.80 22.36 3.49
C LEU A 124 -1.46 23.05 3.18
N GLU A 125 -0.98 22.97 1.93
CA GLU A 125 0.22 23.68 1.49
C GLU A 125 0.03 25.19 1.60
N SER A 126 -1.09 25.73 1.13
CA SER A 126 -1.41 27.15 1.29
C SER A 126 -1.47 27.59 2.75
N TYR A 127 -2.07 26.80 3.64
CA TYR A 127 -2.09 27.11 5.07
C TYR A 127 -0.69 27.03 5.71
N LYS A 128 0.15 26.07 5.29
CA LYS A 128 1.55 25.99 5.72
C LYS A 128 2.31 27.24 5.28
N GLU A 129 2.16 27.66 4.03
CA GLU A 129 2.77 28.88 3.51
C GLU A 129 2.35 30.12 4.31
N GLN A 130 1.04 30.27 4.58
CA GLN A 130 0.52 31.34 5.43
C GLN A 130 1.14 31.35 6.83
N LEU A 131 1.28 30.17 7.46
CA LEU A 131 1.93 30.04 8.76
C LEU A 131 3.43 30.36 8.70
N THR A 132 4.12 29.94 7.63
CA THR A 132 5.54 30.29 7.45
C THR A 132 5.74 31.78 7.26
N LEU A 133 4.85 32.45 6.53
CA LEU A 133 4.88 33.88 6.31
C LEU A 133 4.54 34.65 7.59
N GLY A 134 3.57 34.14 8.38
CA GLY A 134 3.30 34.67 9.72
C GLY A 134 4.51 34.56 10.66
N LYS A 135 5.24 33.44 10.60
CA LYS A 135 6.49 33.25 11.37
C LYS A 135 7.59 34.20 10.92
N SER A 136 7.80 34.40 9.62
CA SER A 136 8.81 35.35 9.13
C SER A 136 8.47 36.78 9.52
N ASN A 137 7.20 37.19 9.40
CA ASN A 137 6.77 38.53 9.81
C ASN A 137 6.97 38.75 11.31
N LEU A 138 6.63 37.77 12.15
CA LEU A 138 6.87 37.85 13.58
C LEU A 138 8.37 37.93 13.90
N GLN A 139 9.20 37.17 13.19
CA GLN A 139 10.65 37.22 13.32
C GLN A 139 11.21 38.60 12.94
N GLU A 140 10.71 39.21 11.86
CA GLU A 140 11.07 40.57 11.44
C GLU A 140 10.68 41.59 12.51
N HIS A 141 9.46 41.53 13.04
CA HIS A 141 9.02 42.41 14.14
C HIS A 141 9.87 42.22 15.39
N MET A 142 10.21 40.98 15.76
CA MET A 142 11.08 40.70 16.89
C MET A 142 12.47 41.32 16.69
N SER A 143 13.06 41.17 15.50
CA SER A 143 14.35 41.81 15.19
C SER A 143 14.29 43.34 15.22
N SER A 144 13.17 43.94 14.80
CA SER A 144 12.95 45.38 14.90
C SER A 144 12.82 45.84 16.36
N VAL A 145 12.16 45.04 17.22
CA VAL A 145 12.06 45.34 18.66
C VAL A 145 13.42 45.22 19.33
N ASP A 146 14.21 44.20 18.99
CA ASP A 146 15.57 44.05 19.52
C ASP A 146 16.47 45.21 19.09
N GLY A 147 16.38 45.67 17.84
CA GLY A 147 17.07 46.89 17.39
C GLY A 147 16.67 48.15 18.17
N LEU A 148 15.37 48.34 18.45
CA LEU A 148 14.91 49.47 19.28
C LEU A 148 15.36 49.35 20.74
N ARG A 149 15.47 48.13 21.28
CA ARG A 149 16.02 47.88 22.62
C ARG A 149 17.49 48.27 22.67
N ASP A 150 18.28 47.87 21.69
CA ASP A 150 19.70 48.24 21.58
C ASP A 150 19.87 49.76 21.48
N GLU A 151 19.02 50.45 20.70
CA GLU A 151 19.01 51.91 20.62
C GLU A 151 18.66 52.57 21.97
N LEU A 152 17.66 52.03 22.68
CA LEU A 152 17.27 52.52 24.00
C LEU A 152 18.39 52.33 25.04
N ASP A 153 19.07 51.19 25.02
CA ASP A 153 20.20 50.90 25.90
C ASP A 153 21.37 51.85 25.63
N LEU A 154 21.66 52.11 24.35
CA LEU A 154 22.68 53.09 23.98
C LEU A 154 22.32 54.50 24.47
N VAL A 155 21.07 54.93 24.30
CA VAL A 155 20.59 56.22 24.82
C VAL A 155 20.65 56.27 26.34
N ALA A 156 20.27 55.19 27.02
CA ALA A 156 20.34 55.09 28.48
C ALA A 156 21.79 55.19 28.99
N GLU A 157 22.75 54.55 28.31
CA GLU A 157 24.18 54.70 28.61
C GLU A 157 24.67 56.13 28.41
N LYS A 158 24.27 56.78 27.30
CA LYS A 158 24.60 58.19 27.07
C LYS A 158 24.00 59.09 28.15
N ASN A 159 22.78 58.82 28.60
CA ASN A 159 22.15 59.58 29.67
C ASN A 159 22.90 59.41 31.00
N ARG A 160 23.25 58.17 31.37
CA ARG A 160 24.07 57.88 32.57
C ARG A 160 25.43 58.59 32.52
N GLU A 161 26.06 58.65 31.35
CA GLU A 161 27.33 59.37 31.16
C GLU A 161 27.16 60.89 31.33
N LEU A 162 26.10 61.47 30.76
CA LEU A 162 25.77 62.89 30.95
C LEU A 162 25.45 63.22 32.41
N GLU A 163 24.68 62.36 33.07
CA GLU A 163 24.41 62.46 34.51
C GLU A 163 25.72 62.44 35.31
N ARG A 164 26.64 61.51 35.04
CA ARG A 164 27.96 61.49 35.70
C ARG A 164 28.72 62.80 35.49
N ARG A 165 28.78 63.32 34.27
CA ARG A 165 29.44 64.60 33.96
C ARG A 165 28.82 65.77 34.72
N LEU A 166 27.49 65.80 34.81
CA LEU A 166 26.77 66.82 35.55
C LEU A 166 27.08 66.74 37.05
N HIS A 167 27.15 65.54 37.63
CA HIS A 167 27.54 65.35 39.04
C HIS A 167 28.98 65.81 39.30
N MET A 168 29.93 65.51 38.40
CA MET A 168 31.31 65.99 38.53
C MET A 168 31.39 67.52 38.47
N ALA A 169 30.70 68.14 37.50
CA ALA A 169 30.65 69.60 37.39
C ALA A 169 29.98 70.26 38.61
N ALA A 170 28.95 69.62 39.18
CA ALA A 170 28.33 70.08 40.43
C ALA A 170 29.30 69.98 41.61
N ALA A 171 30.05 68.89 41.75
CA ALA A 171 31.07 68.74 42.79
C ALA A 171 32.20 69.75 42.64
N GLU A 172 32.65 70.04 41.41
CA GLU A 172 33.62 71.11 41.13
C GLU A 172 33.07 72.48 41.52
N ARG A 173 31.82 72.79 41.15
CA ARG A 173 31.15 74.03 41.55
C ARG A 173 31.09 74.17 43.06
N ASP A 174 30.70 73.12 43.78
CA ASP A 174 30.58 73.14 45.23
C ASP A 174 31.95 73.31 45.89
N SER A 175 33.01 72.67 45.37
CA SER A 175 34.38 72.90 45.80
C SER A 175 34.84 74.34 45.59
N MET A 176 34.49 74.95 44.45
CA MET A 176 34.80 76.36 44.17
C MET A 176 34.01 77.30 45.08
N ALA A 177 32.76 76.97 45.40
CA ALA A 177 31.94 77.71 46.35
C ALA A 177 32.56 77.68 47.76
N SER A 178 32.98 76.51 48.26
CA SER A 178 33.70 76.42 49.53
C SER A 178 35.02 77.18 49.52
N ALA A 179 35.79 77.14 48.43
CA ALA A 179 37.02 77.93 48.32
C ALA A 179 36.75 79.44 48.31
N LEU A 180 35.63 79.87 47.70
CA LEU A 180 35.18 81.25 47.71
C LEU A 180 34.72 81.69 49.11
N GLU A 181 34.01 80.83 49.84
CA GLU A 181 33.63 81.06 51.24
C GLU A 181 34.88 81.23 52.12
N GLU A 182 35.86 80.32 52.01
CA GLU A 182 37.13 80.45 52.73
C GLU A 182 37.88 81.75 52.37
N ALA A 183 37.90 82.13 51.10
CA ALA A 183 38.52 83.39 50.65
C ALA A 183 37.76 84.60 51.22
N SER A 184 36.42 84.54 51.26
CA SER A 184 35.57 85.57 51.85
C SER A 184 35.80 85.71 53.35
N ASP A 185 35.92 84.59 54.08
CA ASP A 185 36.26 84.57 55.50
C ASP A 185 37.65 85.15 55.76
N ARG A 186 38.64 84.84 54.90
CA ARG A 186 39.98 85.46 54.97
C ARG A 186 39.91 86.97 54.75
N ILE A 187 39.12 87.44 53.77
CA ILE A 187 38.90 88.88 53.53
C ILE A 187 38.28 89.51 54.79
N LEU A 188 37.24 88.90 55.36
CA LEU A 188 36.57 89.38 56.56
C LEU A 188 37.52 89.49 57.76
N LEU A 189 38.40 88.50 57.95
CA LEU A 189 39.44 88.52 58.98
C LEU A 189 40.44 89.64 58.75
N LEU A 190 40.90 89.82 57.51
CA LEU A 190 41.83 90.89 57.14
C LEU A 190 41.19 92.28 57.31
N GLU A 191 39.91 92.44 56.98
CA GLU A 191 39.16 93.67 57.21
C GLU A 191 39.03 93.97 58.72
N ARG A 192 38.74 92.96 59.55
CA ARG A 192 38.77 93.11 61.01
C ARG A 192 40.16 93.48 61.54
N HIS A 193 41.23 92.90 60.99
CA HIS A 193 42.60 93.23 61.38
C HIS A 193 42.99 94.64 60.92
N ALA A 194 42.52 95.11 59.77
CA ALA A 194 42.71 96.48 59.31
C ALA A 194 41.93 97.50 60.16
N GLN A 195 40.71 97.16 60.59
CA GLN A 195 39.91 97.95 61.54
C GLN A 195 40.52 97.94 62.96
N GLY A 196 41.08 96.81 63.39
CA GLY A 196 41.79 96.64 64.66
C GLY A 196 43.17 97.31 64.69
N ALA A 197 43.92 97.31 63.59
CA ALA A 197 45.20 98.01 63.45
C ALA A 197 45.05 99.55 63.41
N GLY A 198 43.84 100.08 63.26
CA GLY A 198 43.52 101.48 63.55
C GLY A 198 43.49 101.84 65.03
N HIS A 199 43.54 100.84 65.93
CA HIS A 199 43.51 101.02 67.39
C HIS A 199 44.61 100.17 68.06
N ALA A 200 45.81 100.76 68.10
CA ALA A 200 46.90 100.53 69.04
C ALA A 200 47.80 99.26 68.91
N LEU A 201 49.10 99.54 68.75
CA LEU A 201 50.27 98.75 69.20
C LEU A 201 50.71 99.26 70.60
N PRO A 202 51.71 98.67 71.29
CA PRO A 202 52.12 97.26 71.46
C PRO A 202 52.50 96.92 72.93
N ALA A 203 52.69 95.63 73.26
CA ALA A 203 53.74 95.19 74.22
C ALA A 203 53.93 93.65 74.25
N GLU A 204 55.16 93.26 73.90
CA GLU A 204 55.93 92.00 74.02
C GLU A 204 56.36 91.71 75.51
N PRO A 205 57.20 90.69 75.87
CA PRO A 205 57.33 89.28 75.44
C PRO A 205 57.78 88.30 76.60
N GLU A 206 58.51 87.24 76.19
CA GLU A 206 59.29 86.20 76.91
C GLU A 206 58.52 84.91 77.23
N GLY A 207 58.95 83.70 76.86
CA GLY A 207 60.20 83.12 76.36
C GLY A 207 60.23 81.68 76.94
N VAL A 208 60.50 80.59 76.22
CA VAL A 208 61.85 80.05 75.93
C VAL A 208 61.68 78.67 75.26
N GLN A 209 62.47 78.43 74.21
CA GLN A 209 62.72 77.18 73.44
C GLN A 209 63.63 76.19 74.24
N PRO A 210 64.15 75.02 73.77
CA PRO A 210 64.39 74.50 72.40
C PRO A 210 64.17 72.95 72.29
N ALA A 211 64.72 72.14 71.37
CA ALA A 211 64.77 72.05 69.91
C ALA A 211 65.17 70.60 69.51
N ALA A 212 65.00 70.23 68.23
CA ALA A 212 65.54 69.06 67.48
C ALA A 212 64.94 67.66 67.77
N GLY A 213 64.74 66.71 66.85
CA GLY A 213 64.99 66.58 65.40
C GLY A 213 64.72 65.12 64.94
N GLU A 214 64.42 64.94 63.64
CA GLU A 214 64.55 63.73 62.77
C GLU A 214 63.55 62.52 62.75
N ALA A 215 63.10 62.24 61.50
CA ALA A 215 63.01 60.95 60.75
C ALA A 215 61.87 59.88 60.91
N VAL A 216 61.10 59.73 59.81
CA VAL A 216 60.80 58.50 59.01
C VAL A 216 59.74 57.44 59.44
N HIS A 217 58.83 57.19 58.47
CA HIS A 217 57.99 56.01 58.10
C HIS A 217 56.85 55.41 58.96
N ARG A 218 55.68 55.36 58.26
CA ARG A 218 54.78 54.21 58.00
C ARG A 218 54.06 53.54 59.18
N GLY A 219 52.72 53.49 59.13
CA GLY A 219 51.92 52.52 59.86
C GLY A 219 50.47 52.95 60.05
N GLU A 220 49.55 52.06 59.71
CA GLU A 220 48.10 52.22 59.61
C GLU A 220 47.36 52.37 60.95
N ALA A 221 46.09 52.74 60.81
CA ALA A 221 44.96 52.30 61.62
C ALA A 221 44.80 52.82 63.06
N LYS A 222 43.64 53.49 63.22
CA LYS A 222 42.70 53.37 64.34
C LYS A 222 43.20 53.90 65.69
N ARG A 223 42.79 55.13 66.00
CA ARG A 223 42.86 55.67 67.35
C ARG A 223 41.76 55.09 68.24
N ARG A 224 42.24 54.59 69.37
CA ARG A 224 41.60 54.25 70.64
C ARG A 224 41.89 55.39 71.62
N CYS A 225 41.21 55.40 72.77
CA CYS A 225 41.69 55.68 74.15
C CYS A 225 40.41 55.74 75.02
N HIS A 226 40.15 55.04 76.14
CA HIS A 226 40.92 54.45 77.24
C HIS A 226 41.92 55.37 77.93
N HIS A 227 41.87 55.38 79.27
CA HIS A 227 42.92 55.00 80.25
C HIS A 227 42.53 55.69 81.59
N SER A 228 42.71 55.18 82.81
CA SER A 228 43.40 53.99 83.34
C SER A 228 43.17 53.87 84.85
N HIS A 229 43.05 52.61 85.35
CA HIS A 229 43.69 51.95 86.54
C HIS A 229 43.80 52.64 87.92
N PRO A 230 44.17 51.92 89.03
CA PRO A 230 44.35 50.47 89.27
C PRO A 230 43.63 49.93 90.55
N GLY A 231 43.79 48.64 90.85
CA GLY A 231 43.19 47.95 92.01
C GLY A 231 44.15 47.57 93.14
N GLU A 232 43.58 47.11 94.27
CA GLU A 232 44.25 46.45 95.40
C GLU A 232 43.26 45.55 96.18
N HIS A 233 43.79 44.56 96.90
CA HIS A 233 43.13 43.35 97.39
C HIS A 233 42.66 43.38 98.88
N ARG A 234 41.57 42.65 99.15
CA ARG A 234 41.15 41.89 100.37
C ARG A 234 40.99 42.63 101.72
N SER A 235 39.73 42.73 102.21
CA SER A 235 39.19 41.95 103.34
C SER A 235 37.84 42.52 103.85
N LEU A 236 36.90 41.62 104.10
CA LEU A 236 35.59 41.67 104.78
C LEU A 236 35.11 43.02 105.37
N LEU A 237 33.96 43.50 104.84
CA LEU A 237 32.70 43.82 105.55
C LEU A 237 31.77 44.58 104.58
N SER A 238 30.58 44.02 104.31
CA SER A 238 29.31 44.69 103.95
C SER A 238 28.51 43.90 102.89
N GLU A 239 27.25 43.69 103.20
CA GLU A 239 26.28 42.76 102.65
C GLU A 239 25.73 43.16 101.27
N MET A 240 25.15 42.15 100.58
CA MET A 240 24.03 42.14 99.61
C MET A 240 23.65 43.45 98.88
N ASP A 241 23.53 43.39 97.54
CA ASP A 241 22.26 43.72 96.87
C ASP A 241 22.23 43.21 95.41
N ILE A 242 21.23 42.37 95.14
CA ILE A 242 20.80 41.89 93.83
C ILE A 242 19.79 42.92 93.34
N SER A 243 20.07 43.67 92.27
CA SER A 243 19.07 44.60 91.72
C SER A 243 18.06 43.83 90.87
N GLU A 244 16.93 43.48 91.47
CA GLU A 244 15.73 43.00 90.78
C GLU A 244 15.34 43.93 89.62
N PRO A 245 14.81 43.39 88.50
CA PRO A 245 14.09 44.22 87.54
C PRO A 245 12.96 44.94 88.27
N SER A 246 12.91 46.26 88.15
CA SER A 246 11.79 47.00 88.74
C SER A 246 10.49 46.55 88.07
N LEU A 247 9.45 46.32 88.86
CA LEU A 247 8.10 45.92 88.41
C LEU A 247 7.58 46.74 87.21
N SER A 248 8.03 47.99 87.06
CA SER A 248 7.68 48.88 85.94
C SER A 248 8.27 48.45 84.59
N GLN A 249 9.47 47.85 84.56
CA GLN A 249 10.10 47.35 83.34
C GLN A 249 9.44 46.06 82.84
N GLU A 250 9.09 45.15 83.76
CA GLU A 250 8.34 43.93 83.41
C GLU A 250 6.93 44.27 82.90
N CYS A 251 6.22 45.17 83.60
CA CYS A 251 4.90 45.64 83.15
C CYS A 251 4.95 46.31 81.77
N MET A 252 5.98 47.12 81.46
CA MET A 252 6.12 47.74 80.14
C MET A 252 6.40 46.74 79.02
N SER A 253 7.14 45.67 79.30
CA SER A 253 7.36 44.58 78.34
C SER A 253 6.05 43.85 78.00
N VAL A 254 5.27 43.50 79.03
CA VAL A 254 3.95 42.86 78.86
C VAL A 254 2.99 43.77 78.10
N TYR A 255 2.98 45.06 78.41
CA TYR A 255 2.16 46.05 77.69
C TYR A 255 2.49 46.13 76.19
N ARG A 256 3.79 46.13 75.81
CA ARG A 256 4.21 46.15 74.41
C ARG A 256 3.80 44.89 73.66
N GLN A 257 3.93 43.72 74.30
CA GLN A 257 3.50 42.44 73.72
C GLN A 257 1.98 42.40 73.52
N LEU A 258 1.19 42.83 74.52
CA LEU A 258 -0.26 42.89 74.42
C LEU A 258 -0.74 43.87 73.34
N ARG A 259 -0.08 45.04 73.19
CA ARG A 259 -0.36 46.00 72.10
C ARG A 259 -0.11 45.41 70.72
N SER A 260 0.99 44.67 70.55
CA SER A 260 1.28 43.97 69.29
C SER A 260 0.22 42.91 68.98
N LEU A 261 -0.25 42.18 69.99
CA LEU A 261 -1.30 41.16 69.84
C LEU A 261 -2.65 41.79 69.45
N VAL A 262 -3.04 42.90 70.09
CA VAL A 262 -4.23 43.70 69.74
C VAL A 262 -4.19 44.13 68.27
N ALA A 263 -3.05 44.59 67.78
CA ALA A 263 -2.89 45.04 66.39
C ALA A 263 -3.04 43.88 65.39
N GLN A 264 -2.47 42.70 65.70
CA GLN A 264 -2.59 41.50 64.85
C GLN A 264 -4.03 40.95 64.80
N LEU A 265 -4.75 40.96 65.92
CA LEU A 265 -6.14 40.53 65.98
C LEU A 265 -7.08 41.50 65.24
N LYS A 266 -6.81 42.81 65.30
CA LYS A 266 -7.53 43.83 64.52
C LYS A 266 -7.25 43.72 63.01
N SER A 267 -6.03 43.37 62.59
CA SER A 267 -5.75 43.18 61.15
C SER A 267 -6.36 41.90 60.58
N HIS A 268 -6.59 40.88 61.41
CA HIS A 268 -7.17 39.60 60.95
C HIS A 268 -8.70 39.67 60.76
N SER A 269 -9.38 40.70 61.30
CA SER A 269 -10.81 40.90 61.11
C SER A 269 -11.18 41.64 59.81
N ASP A 270 -10.26 42.41 59.23
CA ASP A 270 -10.58 43.35 58.13
C ASP A 270 -10.11 42.93 56.73
N ASP A 271 -9.26 41.91 56.55
CA ASP A 271 -8.88 41.49 55.19
C ASP A 271 -8.67 39.98 55.03
N ASP A 272 -9.52 39.39 54.19
CA ASP A 272 -9.46 38.02 53.65
C ASP A 272 -8.56 37.95 52.39
N SER A 273 -7.55 38.82 52.31
CA SER A 273 -6.56 38.81 51.24
C SER A 273 -5.21 38.37 51.80
N GLY A 274 -4.90 37.10 51.58
CA GLY A 274 -3.59 36.54 51.88
C GLY A 274 -2.50 37.39 51.25
N LEU A 275 -1.44 37.62 52.02
CA LEU A 275 -0.29 38.51 51.82
C LEU A 275 -0.47 39.83 52.56
N HIS A 276 0.07 39.94 53.78
CA HIS A 276 0.90 41.06 54.26
C HIS A 276 1.29 40.79 55.73
N SER A 277 2.58 40.57 55.99
CA SER A 277 3.14 40.54 57.34
C SER A 277 4.48 41.26 57.35
N ASP A 278 4.45 42.57 57.13
CA ASP A 278 5.55 43.47 57.52
C ASP A 278 5.00 44.45 58.56
N CYS A 279 4.70 43.92 59.74
CA CYS A 279 4.31 44.74 60.88
C CYS A 279 5.58 45.40 61.45
N SER A 280 5.88 46.60 60.95
CA SER A 280 6.93 47.47 61.48
C SER A 280 6.60 47.83 62.92
N THR A 281 7.30 47.21 63.85
CA THR A 281 7.24 47.60 65.25
C THR A 281 8.01 48.92 65.43
N THR A 282 7.35 49.89 66.07
CA THR A 282 7.93 51.00 66.86
C THR A 282 8.48 52.24 66.13
N SER A 283 7.66 53.29 66.10
CA SER A 283 8.11 54.65 66.47
C SER A 283 7.16 55.22 67.55
N LEU A 284 7.16 54.61 68.74
CA LEU A 284 6.46 55.17 69.90
C LEU A 284 7.50 55.49 70.97
N ASP A 285 7.59 56.77 71.29
CA ASP A 285 8.56 57.42 72.17
C ASP A 285 8.93 56.61 73.42
N ASP A 286 10.24 56.46 73.62
CA ASP A 286 10.89 55.81 74.77
C ASP A 286 10.84 56.66 76.05
N SER A 287 9.89 57.60 76.14
CA SER A 287 9.79 58.60 77.23
C SER A 287 8.53 58.47 78.09
N SER A 288 7.67 57.48 77.84
CA SER A 288 6.44 57.29 78.63
C SER A 288 6.75 56.53 79.93
N ARG A 289 6.88 57.26 81.05
CA ARG A 289 6.83 56.66 82.40
C ARG A 289 5.55 55.85 82.53
N PHE A 290 5.66 54.62 83.06
CA PHE A 290 4.53 53.74 83.33
C PHE A 290 3.45 54.48 84.13
N SER A 291 2.36 54.86 83.46
CA SER A 291 1.21 55.47 84.11
C SER A 291 0.21 54.37 84.50
N PRO A 292 -0.37 54.44 85.71
CA PRO A 292 -1.45 53.54 86.09
C PRO A 292 -2.61 53.67 85.09
N GLY A 293 -2.99 52.56 84.46
CA GLY A 293 -4.11 52.52 83.50
C GLY A 293 -3.74 51.96 82.12
N LEU A 294 -2.48 52.07 81.67
CA LEU A 294 -2.07 51.62 80.34
C LEU A 294 -2.32 50.12 80.09
N LEU A 295 -1.93 49.24 81.01
CA LEU A 295 -2.24 47.82 80.91
C LEU A 295 -3.75 47.55 80.98
N SER A 296 -4.49 48.34 81.74
CA SER A 296 -5.94 48.18 81.86
C SER A 296 -6.63 48.57 80.56
N GLU A 297 -6.17 49.62 79.88
CA GLU A 297 -6.68 50.03 78.56
C GLU A 297 -6.43 48.95 77.51
N VAL A 298 -5.19 48.43 77.43
CA VAL A 298 -4.87 47.39 76.45
C VAL A 298 -5.55 46.06 76.79
N ALA A 299 -5.68 45.72 78.07
CA ALA A 299 -6.45 44.55 78.50
C ALA A 299 -7.95 44.72 78.19
N GLN A 300 -8.52 45.91 78.37
CA GLN A 300 -9.91 46.21 78.00
C GLN A 300 -10.11 46.19 76.49
N GLU A 301 -9.17 46.72 75.70
CA GLU A 301 -9.20 46.60 74.24
C GLU A 301 -9.10 45.15 73.79
N LEU A 302 -8.23 44.35 74.40
CA LEU A 302 -8.09 42.92 74.09
C LEU A 302 -9.34 42.15 74.48
N VAL A 303 -9.93 42.43 75.64
CA VAL A 303 -11.19 41.84 76.11
C VAL A 303 -12.34 42.26 75.18
N SER A 304 -12.39 43.53 74.75
CA SER A 304 -13.38 43.98 73.76
C SER A 304 -13.23 43.19 72.47
N LEU A 305 -12.02 43.09 71.91
CA LEU A 305 -11.78 42.34 70.67
C LEU A 305 -12.15 40.86 70.79
N VAL A 306 -11.85 40.22 71.92
CA VAL A 306 -12.22 38.81 72.17
C VAL A 306 -13.73 38.65 72.37
N LEU A 307 -14.41 39.63 72.94
CA LEU A 307 -15.87 39.62 73.05
C LEU A 307 -16.56 39.95 71.71
N ASP A 308 -15.93 40.79 70.89
CA ASP A 308 -16.36 41.18 69.54
C ASP A 308 -16.03 40.08 68.51
N THR A 309 -15.18 39.09 68.85
CA THR A 309 -15.03 37.90 68.00
C THR A 309 -16.31 37.07 68.03
N ASP A 310 -17.07 37.16 66.93
CA ASP A 310 -18.28 36.38 66.71
C ASP A 310 -17.94 34.88 66.51
N VAL A 311 -17.74 34.16 67.62
CA VAL A 311 -17.46 32.72 67.64
C VAL A 311 -18.51 31.93 66.86
N VAL A 312 -19.77 32.38 66.90
CA VAL A 312 -20.87 31.77 66.13
C VAL A 312 -20.64 31.92 64.61
N ARG A 313 -20.18 33.09 64.14
CA ARG A 313 -19.86 33.32 62.72
C ARG A 313 -18.66 32.47 62.27
N LEU A 314 -17.66 32.30 63.13
CA LEU A 314 -16.51 31.43 62.85
C LEU A 314 -16.90 29.96 62.81
N MET A 315 -17.76 29.52 63.74
CA MET A 315 -18.36 28.18 63.74
C MET A 315 -19.17 27.94 62.46
N ASP A 316 -20.02 28.87 62.05
CA ASP A 316 -20.82 28.77 60.82
C ASP A 316 -19.94 28.68 59.57
N ARG A 317 -18.86 29.47 59.49
CA ARG A 317 -17.88 29.40 58.39
C ARG A 317 -17.15 28.06 58.36
N LEU A 318 -16.76 27.53 59.52
CA LEU A 318 -16.07 26.25 59.62
C LEU A 318 -17.00 25.09 59.25
N GLU A 319 -18.26 25.15 59.68
CA GLU A 319 -19.29 24.20 59.27
C GLU A 319 -19.57 24.27 57.77
N GLN A 320 -19.61 25.47 57.20
CA GLN A 320 -19.79 25.66 55.76
C GLN A 320 -18.60 25.08 54.97
N ALA A 321 -17.36 25.38 55.38
CA ALA A 321 -16.16 24.81 54.77
C ALA A 321 -16.15 23.27 54.89
N ARG A 322 -16.64 22.72 56.01
CA ARG A 322 -16.78 21.27 56.19
C ARG A 322 -17.80 20.66 55.24
N ARG A 323 -18.94 21.31 55.00
CA ARG A 323 -19.95 20.88 54.02
C ARG A 323 -19.40 20.94 52.59
N GLU A 324 -18.68 22.02 52.24
CA GLU A 324 -18.05 22.16 50.93
C GLU A 324 -16.99 21.08 50.66
N ILE A 325 -16.17 20.74 51.67
CA ILE A 325 -15.20 19.63 51.57
C ILE A 325 -15.93 18.30 51.36
N GLN A 326 -17.00 18.03 52.10
CA GLN A 326 -17.80 16.81 51.93
C GLN A 326 -18.40 16.71 50.52
N GLU A 327 -18.96 17.79 49.99
CA GLU A 327 -19.49 17.83 48.63
C GLU A 327 -18.39 17.60 47.58
N ARG A 328 -17.18 18.16 47.80
CA ARG A 328 -16.02 17.91 46.93
C ARG A 328 -15.59 16.45 46.98
N ASP A 329 -15.58 15.83 48.16
CA ASP A 329 -15.21 14.42 48.33
C ASP A 329 -16.22 13.51 47.64
N GLU A 330 -17.52 13.77 47.78
CA GLU A 330 -18.55 13.04 47.04
C GLU A 330 -18.38 13.20 45.52
N GLU A 331 -18.12 14.41 45.04
CA GLU A 331 -17.89 14.64 43.62
C GLU A 331 -16.61 13.95 43.11
N LEU A 332 -15.55 13.92 43.92
CA LEU A 332 -14.32 13.17 43.61
C LEU A 332 -14.60 11.66 43.53
N THR A 333 -15.41 11.11 44.43
CA THR A 333 -15.80 9.68 44.35
C THR A 333 -16.61 9.37 43.09
N ARG A 334 -17.59 10.22 42.72
CA ARG A 334 -18.34 10.05 41.46
C ARG A 334 -17.44 10.11 40.23
N ARG A 335 -16.47 11.02 40.21
CA ARG A 335 -15.47 11.11 39.13
C ARG A 335 -14.56 9.89 39.08
N ALA A 336 -14.13 9.38 40.22
CA ALA A 336 -13.31 8.17 40.29
C ALA A 336 -14.07 6.94 39.76
N GLU A 337 -15.34 6.78 40.12
CA GLU A 337 -16.22 5.73 39.57
C GLU A 337 -16.38 5.87 38.05
N LYS A 338 -16.56 7.11 37.55
CA LYS A 338 -16.67 7.33 36.11
C LYS A 338 -15.38 7.02 35.36
N ILE A 339 -14.23 7.37 35.94
CA ILE A 339 -12.92 7.02 35.38
C ILE A 339 -12.76 5.50 35.33
N MET A 340 -13.16 4.78 36.38
CA MET A 340 -13.10 3.32 36.41
C MET A 340 -14.01 2.68 35.36
N GLU A 341 -15.25 3.18 35.20
CA GLU A 341 -16.18 2.71 34.16
C GLU A 341 -15.62 2.94 32.75
N LEU A 342 -15.08 4.14 32.48
CA LEU A 342 -14.48 4.46 31.20
C LEU A 342 -13.21 3.65 30.93
N SER A 343 -12.38 3.42 31.95
CA SER A 343 -11.19 2.57 31.85
C SER A 343 -11.55 1.12 31.53
N SER A 344 -12.60 0.58 32.16
CA SER A 344 -13.11 -0.75 31.84
C SER A 344 -13.61 -0.83 30.39
N LYS A 345 -14.40 0.15 29.93
CA LYS A 345 -14.86 0.21 28.54
C LYS A 345 -13.71 0.32 27.55
N ALA A 346 -12.70 1.14 27.85
CA ALA A 346 -11.50 1.26 27.03
C ALA A 346 -10.77 -0.08 26.92
N SER A 347 -10.59 -0.81 28.03
CA SER A 347 -9.95 -2.13 28.03
C SER A 347 -10.70 -3.17 27.19
N VAL A 348 -12.03 -3.17 27.21
CA VAL A 348 -12.85 -4.07 26.38
C VAL A 348 -12.69 -3.71 24.91
N CYS A 349 -12.77 -2.42 24.56
CA CYS A 349 -12.57 -1.97 23.19
C CYS A 349 -11.16 -2.27 22.67
N GLU A 350 -10.13 -2.20 23.52
CA GLU A 350 -8.75 -2.58 23.16
C GLU A 350 -8.66 -4.08 22.81
N VAL A 351 -9.31 -4.95 23.58
CA VAL A 351 -9.35 -6.39 23.32
C VAL A 351 -10.15 -6.72 22.05
N GLU A 352 -11.31 -6.08 21.85
CA GLU A 352 -12.12 -6.25 20.64
C GLU A 352 -11.35 -5.79 19.39
N LEU A 353 -10.64 -4.67 19.48
CA LEU A 353 -9.80 -4.17 18.40
C LEU A 353 -8.65 -5.14 18.09
N ALA A 354 -7.98 -5.67 19.13
CA ALA A 354 -6.93 -6.66 18.95
C ALA A 354 -7.46 -7.93 18.27
N ALA A 355 -8.60 -8.45 18.71
CA ALA A 355 -9.24 -9.62 18.11
C ALA A 355 -9.63 -9.38 16.63
N ALA A 356 -10.18 -8.20 16.31
CA ALA A 356 -10.52 -7.83 14.95
C ALA A 356 -9.29 -7.69 14.04
N LEU A 357 -8.18 -7.17 14.57
CA LEU A 357 -6.92 -7.09 13.84
C LEU A 357 -6.35 -8.49 13.56
N GLU A 358 -6.39 -9.40 14.53
CA GLU A 358 -5.95 -10.78 14.33
C GLU A 358 -6.81 -11.52 13.30
N GLU A 359 -8.13 -11.34 13.31
CA GLU A 359 -9.02 -11.92 12.31
C GLU A 359 -8.74 -11.38 10.90
N ARG A 360 -8.52 -10.07 10.78
CA ARG A 360 -8.11 -9.45 9.52
C ARG A 360 -6.78 -10.03 9.03
N ASP A 361 -5.80 -10.17 9.92
CA ASP A 361 -4.46 -10.65 9.56
C ASP A 361 -4.47 -12.14 9.18
N ARG A 362 -5.30 -12.94 9.84
CA ARG A 362 -5.60 -14.33 9.46
C ARG A 362 -6.24 -14.40 8.06
N ALA A 363 -7.32 -13.64 7.84
CA ALA A 363 -7.98 -13.61 6.53
C ALA A 363 -7.05 -13.12 5.41
N ARG A 364 -6.15 -12.18 5.71
CA ARG A 364 -5.14 -11.70 4.76
C ARG A 364 -4.12 -12.78 4.42
N HIS A 365 -3.64 -13.54 5.40
CA HIS A 365 -2.75 -14.69 5.15
C HIS A 365 -3.43 -15.76 4.31
N ASP A 366 -4.65 -16.16 4.66
CA ASP A 366 -5.38 -17.18 3.90
C ASP A 366 -5.62 -16.75 2.45
N ALA A 367 -5.93 -15.47 2.23
CA ALA A 367 -6.09 -14.90 0.89
C ALA A 367 -4.77 -14.88 0.11
N THR A 368 -3.65 -14.54 0.75
CA THR A 368 -2.33 -14.57 0.08
C THR A 368 -1.90 -16.00 -0.24
N ASP A 369 -2.08 -16.93 0.68
CA ASP A 369 -1.69 -18.34 0.48
C ASP A 369 -2.54 -19.00 -0.61
N THR A 370 -3.84 -18.69 -0.64
CA THR A 370 -4.74 -19.16 -1.70
C THR A 370 -4.39 -18.54 -3.06
N SER A 371 -4.04 -17.24 -3.10
CA SER A 371 -3.61 -16.57 -4.33
C SER A 371 -2.31 -17.16 -4.87
N LEU A 372 -1.32 -17.37 -4.00
CA LEU A 372 -0.04 -17.98 -4.36
C LEU A 372 -0.23 -19.41 -4.86
N ALA A 373 -1.08 -20.20 -4.19
CA ALA A 373 -1.41 -21.56 -4.63
C ALA A 373 -2.09 -21.57 -6.02
N GLN A 374 -2.99 -20.63 -6.30
CA GLN A 374 -3.61 -20.49 -7.61
C GLN A 374 -2.60 -20.07 -8.68
N ASP A 375 -1.70 -19.14 -8.37
CA ASP A 375 -0.65 -18.68 -9.28
C ASP A 375 0.32 -19.82 -9.61
N GLU A 376 0.73 -20.63 -8.64
CA GLU A 376 1.56 -21.82 -8.85
C GLU A 376 0.88 -22.86 -9.77
N VAL A 377 -0.42 -23.11 -9.56
CA VAL A 377 -1.20 -24.02 -10.41
C VAL A 377 -1.29 -23.49 -11.84
N VAL A 378 -1.51 -22.18 -12.02
CA VAL A 378 -1.57 -21.54 -13.33
C VAL A 378 -0.21 -21.56 -14.03
N LEU A 379 0.88 -21.30 -13.31
CA LEU A 379 2.24 -21.38 -13.84
C LEU A 379 2.55 -22.80 -14.33
N LYS A 380 2.29 -23.81 -13.51
CA LYS A 380 2.50 -25.21 -13.89
C LYS A 380 1.65 -25.63 -15.09
N ALA A 381 0.39 -25.20 -15.15
CA ALA A 381 -0.47 -25.46 -16.31
C ALA A 381 0.04 -24.79 -17.60
N ARG A 382 0.64 -23.59 -17.49
CA ARG A 382 1.28 -22.92 -18.64
C ARG A 382 2.53 -23.66 -19.08
N GLU A 383 3.37 -24.10 -18.16
CA GLU A 383 4.56 -24.91 -18.46
C GLU A 383 4.19 -26.22 -19.16
N ASP A 384 3.20 -26.94 -18.65
CA ASP A 384 2.71 -28.19 -19.25
C ASP A 384 2.17 -27.98 -20.67
N ARG A 385 1.41 -26.89 -20.88
CA ARG A 385 0.92 -26.49 -22.20
C ARG A 385 2.08 -26.18 -23.13
N ASP A 386 3.05 -25.39 -22.68
CA ASP A 386 4.18 -24.95 -23.51
C ASP A 386 5.07 -26.15 -23.87
N ALA A 387 5.30 -27.07 -22.94
CA ALA A 387 5.98 -28.34 -23.20
C ALA A 387 5.20 -29.24 -24.19
N ALA A 388 3.86 -29.27 -24.11
CA ALA A 388 3.03 -29.98 -25.09
C ALA A 388 3.10 -29.32 -26.49
N VAL A 389 3.07 -27.99 -26.55
CA VAL A 389 3.22 -27.23 -27.81
C VAL A 389 4.58 -27.48 -28.44
N GLN A 390 5.67 -27.44 -27.66
CA GLN A 390 7.02 -27.75 -28.15
C GLN A 390 7.10 -29.17 -28.72
N ARG A 391 6.53 -30.17 -28.03
CA ARG A 391 6.45 -31.54 -28.53
C ARG A 391 5.68 -31.62 -29.84
N ARG A 392 4.53 -30.94 -29.94
CA ARG A 392 3.73 -30.89 -31.17
C ARG A 392 4.52 -30.27 -32.33
N THR A 393 5.11 -29.10 -32.12
CA THR A 393 5.91 -28.41 -33.16
C THR A 393 7.11 -29.25 -33.60
N LYS A 394 7.77 -29.96 -32.68
CA LYS A 394 8.86 -30.89 -33.03
C LYS A 394 8.38 -31.98 -33.99
N VAL A 395 7.26 -32.64 -33.67
CA VAL A 395 6.68 -33.69 -34.52
C VAL A 395 6.19 -33.13 -35.85
N GLU A 396 5.58 -31.94 -35.87
CA GLU A 396 5.16 -31.25 -37.10
C GLU A 396 6.35 -30.96 -38.03
N VAL A 397 7.49 -30.54 -37.48
CA VAL A 397 8.73 -30.31 -38.23
C VAL A 397 9.29 -31.64 -38.77
N GLU A 398 9.32 -32.71 -37.97
CA GLU A 398 9.75 -34.04 -38.42
C GLU A 398 8.84 -34.60 -39.53
N LEU A 399 7.53 -34.38 -39.42
CA LEU A 399 6.57 -34.74 -40.46
C LEU A 399 6.80 -33.96 -41.76
N ALA A 400 7.08 -32.65 -41.67
CA ALA A 400 7.41 -31.85 -42.85
C ALA A 400 8.70 -32.36 -43.53
N LYS A 401 9.72 -32.73 -42.75
CA LYS A 401 10.97 -33.30 -43.28
C LYS A 401 10.73 -34.62 -44.03
N THR A 402 10.04 -35.57 -43.41
CA THR A 402 9.73 -36.87 -44.04
C THR A 402 8.88 -36.70 -45.31
N ARG A 403 7.98 -35.71 -45.34
CA ARG A 403 7.21 -35.38 -46.56
C ARG A 403 8.10 -34.84 -47.68
N VAL A 404 9.08 -34.00 -47.37
CA VAL A 404 10.06 -33.50 -48.35
C VAL A 404 10.93 -34.66 -48.86
N GLU A 405 11.42 -35.53 -47.98
CA GLU A 405 12.20 -36.71 -48.35
C GLU A 405 11.41 -37.64 -49.29
N LEU A 406 10.12 -37.86 -49.02
CA LEU A 406 9.24 -38.63 -49.90
C LEU A 406 9.06 -37.98 -51.27
N MET A 407 8.88 -36.66 -51.32
CA MET A 407 8.77 -35.91 -52.59
C MET A 407 10.08 -36.00 -53.39
N GLN A 408 11.22 -35.92 -52.73
CA GLN A 408 12.53 -36.08 -53.38
C GLN A 408 12.73 -37.49 -53.92
N ALA A 409 12.42 -38.53 -53.14
CA ALA A 409 12.50 -39.91 -53.57
C ALA A 409 11.56 -40.20 -54.76
N ASN A 410 10.36 -39.63 -54.76
CA ASN A 410 9.43 -39.74 -55.88
C ASN A 410 9.97 -39.04 -57.15
N SER A 411 10.57 -37.85 -57.01
CA SER A 411 11.23 -37.17 -58.15
C SER A 411 12.35 -38.03 -58.75
N GLN A 412 13.22 -38.58 -57.91
CA GLN A 412 14.32 -39.46 -58.35
C GLN A 412 13.80 -40.72 -59.04
N LEU A 413 12.69 -41.29 -58.55
CA LEU A 413 12.04 -42.44 -59.18
C LEU A 413 11.50 -42.08 -60.57
N ILE A 414 10.82 -40.93 -60.71
CA ILE A 414 10.31 -40.46 -61.99
C ILE A 414 11.45 -40.23 -62.99
N GLU A 415 12.55 -39.59 -62.55
CA GLU A 415 13.74 -39.39 -63.38
C GLU A 415 14.35 -40.73 -63.83
N SER A 416 14.44 -41.71 -62.92
CA SER A 416 14.95 -43.06 -63.24
C SER A 416 14.05 -43.80 -64.23
N ILE A 417 12.73 -43.66 -64.08
CA ILE A 417 11.76 -44.22 -65.03
C ILE A 417 11.92 -43.55 -66.40
N GLN A 418 12.04 -42.22 -66.44
CA GLN A 418 12.23 -41.50 -67.70
C GLN A 418 13.51 -41.93 -68.40
N GLN A 419 14.64 -42.00 -67.69
CA GLN A 419 15.90 -42.50 -68.23
C GLN A 419 15.76 -43.93 -68.78
N LYS A 420 15.05 -44.81 -68.07
CA LYS A 420 14.78 -46.18 -68.53
C LYS A 420 13.93 -46.19 -69.80
N VAL A 421 12.90 -45.33 -69.88
CA VAL A 421 12.06 -45.19 -71.09
C VAL A 421 12.89 -44.69 -72.27
N ASP A 422 13.73 -43.68 -72.07
CA ASP A 422 14.59 -43.12 -73.12
C ASP A 422 15.58 -44.16 -73.65
N LEU A 423 16.22 -44.95 -72.77
CA LEU A 423 17.09 -46.05 -73.17
C LEU A 423 16.33 -47.16 -73.90
N SER A 424 15.10 -47.47 -73.48
CA SER A 424 14.25 -48.45 -74.17
C SER A 424 13.92 -47.98 -75.59
N GLN A 425 13.57 -46.69 -75.76
CA GLN A 425 13.32 -46.10 -77.07
C GLN A 425 14.57 -46.10 -77.96
N GLN A 426 15.74 -45.79 -77.39
CA GLN A 426 17.01 -45.89 -78.13
C GLN A 426 17.29 -47.32 -78.57
N LEU A 427 17.04 -48.32 -77.72
CA LEU A 427 17.20 -49.73 -78.09
C LEU A 427 16.23 -50.14 -79.22
N GLU A 428 14.97 -49.71 -79.16
CA GLU A 428 13.99 -49.93 -80.22
C GLU A 428 14.44 -49.28 -81.55
N GLN A 429 14.97 -48.06 -81.51
CA GLN A 429 15.54 -47.38 -82.68
C GLN A 429 16.74 -48.16 -83.24
N TRP A 430 17.68 -48.57 -82.41
CA TRP A 430 18.84 -49.39 -82.83
C TRP A 430 18.39 -50.73 -83.43
N GLN A 431 17.35 -51.35 -82.88
CA GLN A 431 16.78 -52.58 -83.44
C GLN A 431 16.21 -52.34 -84.84
N MET A 432 15.50 -51.23 -85.06
CA MET A 432 14.98 -50.84 -86.37
C MET A 432 16.12 -50.57 -87.37
N ASP A 433 17.11 -49.75 -87.00
CA ASP A 433 18.25 -49.43 -87.87
C ASP A 433 19.05 -50.70 -88.27
N MET A 434 19.23 -51.64 -87.34
CA MET A 434 19.86 -52.92 -87.63
C MET A 434 19.02 -53.80 -88.55
N GLN A 435 17.69 -53.81 -88.40
CA GLN A 435 16.79 -54.51 -89.32
C GLN A 435 16.86 -53.91 -90.72
N GLU A 436 16.87 -52.57 -90.85
CA GLU A 436 17.02 -51.88 -92.12
C GLU A 436 18.36 -52.19 -92.79
N LEU A 437 19.46 -52.19 -92.04
CA LEU A 437 20.79 -52.54 -92.56
C LEU A 437 20.84 -54.00 -93.04
N LEU A 438 20.21 -54.93 -92.32
CA LEU A 438 20.08 -56.33 -92.76
C LEU A 438 19.24 -56.42 -94.04
N ASP A 439 18.12 -55.71 -94.13
CA ASP A 439 17.26 -55.67 -95.30
C ASP A 439 17.98 -55.05 -96.52
N GLU A 440 18.75 -53.98 -96.32
CA GLU A 440 19.60 -53.38 -97.36
C GLU A 440 20.72 -54.33 -97.80
N GLN A 441 21.39 -55.00 -96.87
CA GLN A 441 22.39 -56.01 -97.20
C GLN A 441 21.78 -57.17 -98.00
N LEU A 442 20.58 -57.63 -97.64
CA LEU A 442 19.84 -58.65 -98.37
C LEU A 442 19.46 -58.16 -99.78
N ARG A 443 18.90 -56.95 -99.91
CA ARG A 443 18.57 -56.33 -101.21
C ARG A 443 19.80 -56.14 -102.09
N ASN A 444 20.91 -55.65 -101.54
CA ASN A 444 22.16 -55.46 -102.27
C ASN A 444 22.76 -56.79 -102.73
N LYS A 445 22.69 -57.85 -101.91
CA LYS A 445 23.11 -59.20 -102.32
C LYS A 445 22.24 -59.73 -103.46
N LEU A 446 20.91 -59.60 -103.34
CA LEU A 446 19.98 -59.99 -104.40
C LEU A 446 20.24 -59.21 -105.69
N SER A 447 20.38 -57.87 -105.61
CA SER A 447 20.67 -57.01 -106.77
C SER A 447 22.05 -57.30 -107.39
N THR A 448 23.08 -57.55 -106.58
CA THR A 448 24.41 -57.95 -107.08
C THR A 448 24.35 -59.30 -107.78
N GLN A 449 23.57 -60.24 -107.23
CA GLN A 449 23.32 -61.53 -107.86
C GLN A 449 22.55 -61.36 -109.18
N GLU A 450 21.52 -60.51 -109.23
CA GLU A 450 20.80 -60.16 -110.45
C GLU A 450 21.68 -59.47 -111.49
N LEU A 451 22.59 -58.57 -111.09
CA LEU A 451 23.55 -57.92 -111.98
C LEU A 451 24.61 -58.89 -112.51
N LYS A 452 25.07 -59.84 -111.68
CA LYS A 452 25.91 -60.96 -112.15
C LYS A 452 25.15 -61.81 -113.16
N MET A 453 23.88 -62.11 -112.92
CA MET A 453 23.01 -62.81 -113.87
C MET A 453 22.83 -61.98 -115.16
N ARG A 454 22.65 -60.65 -115.08
CA ARG A 454 22.51 -59.77 -116.25
C ARG A 454 23.78 -59.58 -117.06
N LYS A 455 24.97 -59.58 -116.43
CA LYS A 455 26.26 -59.59 -117.15
C LYS A 455 26.48 -60.90 -117.90
N ILE A 456 26.00 -62.02 -117.36
CA ILE A 456 26.00 -63.31 -118.06
C ILE A 456 25.05 -63.29 -119.28
N THR A 457 23.98 -62.48 -119.26
CA THR A 457 23.03 -62.38 -120.39
C THR A 457 23.43 -61.38 -121.48
N ASN A 458 24.40 -60.48 -121.27
CA ASN A 458 24.83 -59.48 -122.27
C ASN A 458 26.04 -59.91 -123.13
N ASP A 459 26.65 -61.06 -122.86
CA ASP A 459 27.62 -61.71 -123.75
C ASP A 459 27.04 -63.01 -124.32
N ALA A 460 26.83 -63.00 -125.64
CA ALA A 460 26.60 -64.14 -126.55
C ALA A 460 25.12 -64.52 -126.89
N PRO A 461 24.86 -65.12 -128.08
CA PRO A 461 24.63 -64.38 -129.32
C PRO A 461 23.34 -64.80 -130.08
N VAL A 462 23.03 -64.03 -131.13
CA VAL A 462 21.89 -64.17 -132.08
C VAL A 462 21.83 -65.55 -132.77
N ALA A 463 20.64 -66.15 -132.83
CA ALA A 463 20.26 -67.12 -133.87
C ALA A 463 18.74 -67.13 -134.17
N LEU A 464 18.44 -67.35 -135.45
CA LEU A 464 17.20 -67.10 -136.20
C LEU A 464 16.21 -68.32 -136.23
N PRO A 465 14.98 -68.15 -136.75
CA PRO A 465 13.77 -68.72 -136.18
C PRO A 465 13.15 -69.86 -137.00
N ARG A 466 12.22 -70.62 -136.39
CA ARG A 466 11.14 -71.29 -137.14
C ARG A 466 9.84 -71.42 -136.33
N ARG A 467 8.77 -70.96 -136.99
CA ARG A 467 7.32 -71.20 -136.81
C ARG A 467 7.04 -72.71 -136.60
N ARG A 468 5.95 -73.20 -136.00
CA ARG A 468 4.60 -72.73 -135.65
C ARG A 468 3.94 -73.88 -134.85
N LEU A 469 2.98 -73.58 -133.97
CA LEU A 469 1.67 -74.24 -133.77
C LEU A 469 1.26 -74.36 -132.28
N LEU A 470 0.28 -73.51 -131.93
CA LEU A 470 -0.93 -73.75 -131.12
C LEU A 470 -0.72 -74.38 -129.73
N SER A 471 -0.72 -73.58 -128.66
CA SER A 471 -1.91 -73.09 -127.91
C SER A 471 -2.80 -74.21 -127.38
N PHE A 472 -2.92 -74.35 -126.05
CA PHE A 472 -4.20 -74.29 -125.32
C PHE A 472 -4.01 -74.55 -123.81
N PHE A 473 -4.81 -73.82 -123.01
CA PHE A 473 -5.08 -73.88 -121.56
C PHE A 473 -4.25 -73.01 -120.58
N GLN A 474 -4.48 -71.70 -120.71
CA GLN A 474 -5.16 -70.83 -119.75
C GLN A 474 -5.43 -71.36 -118.32
N ARG A 475 -4.81 -70.71 -117.33
CA ARG A 475 -5.51 -69.99 -116.25
C ARG A 475 -4.68 -68.81 -115.77
#